data_AF-A0A0D8YEL1-F1
#
_entry.id   AF-A0A0D8YEL1-F1
#
_cell.length_a   1.000
_cell.length_b   1.000
_cell.length_c   1.000
_cell.angle_alpha   90.00
_cell.angle_beta   90.00
_cell.angle_gamma   90.00
#
_symmetry.space_group_name_H-M   'P 1'
#
loop_
_entity.id
_entity.type
_entity.pdbx_description
1 polymer ?
#
loop_
_entity_poly.entity_id
_entity_poly.type
_entity_poly.pdbx_seq_one_letter_code
_entity_poly.pdbx_strand_id
1 'polypeptide(L)'
;MVNNIDNNVKISTVKSKDELPNSIIVTQVPEEVFTNPEYKQNFCQLFTQIEENIHFDFFKSFRRVRVIFSTPESATAAKLIVQGFSFHGHQLKAFFAQRVVLRRSSSSSLLSPPPLEKQFLISPPCSPPLGWSQTQEMPPVICNFDLMARLASFAIDDKYEVHNGDDGTPAIIIHPCETPLDAPSSIEMPRTPRPSSPAY
;
A
#
# COMPACT_ATOMS: atom_id res chain seq x y z
N MET A 1 -28.85 -42.53 15.71
CA MET A 1 -28.61 -41.27 14.99
C MET A 1 -27.49 -40.55 15.70
N VAL A 2 -26.25 -40.73 15.23
CA VAL A 2 -25.06 -40.14 15.85
C VAL A 2 -24.61 -39.02 14.93
N ASN A 3 -24.77 -37.78 15.37
CA ASN A 3 -24.46 -36.59 14.59
C ASN A 3 -22.95 -36.49 14.40
N ASN A 4 -22.51 -36.69 13.16
CA ASN A 4 -21.14 -36.46 12.72
C ASN A 4 -20.97 -34.93 12.59
N ILE A 5 -20.17 -34.33 13.47
CA ILE A 5 -19.85 -32.90 13.40
C ILE A 5 -18.70 -32.75 12.41
N ASP A 6 -19.02 -32.23 11.23
CA ASP A 6 -18.08 -31.88 10.16
C ASP A 6 -17.13 -30.75 10.62
N ASN A 7 -16.07 -31.13 11.33
CA ASN A 7 -14.93 -30.25 11.57
C ASN A 7 -14.06 -30.18 10.32
N ASN A 8 -14.54 -29.48 9.28
CA ASN A 8 -13.73 -29.11 8.11
C ASN A 8 -12.80 -27.94 8.47
N VAL A 9 -11.91 -28.17 9.44
CA VAL A 9 -10.71 -27.36 9.58
C VAL A 9 -9.77 -27.87 8.49
N LYS A 10 -9.69 -27.14 7.38
CA LYS A 10 -8.62 -27.32 6.40
C LYS A 10 -7.30 -27.03 7.12
N ILE A 11 -6.68 -28.06 7.67
CA ILE A 11 -5.31 -28.01 8.16
C ILE A 11 -4.46 -27.77 6.92
N SER A 12 -4.13 -26.51 6.65
CA SER A 12 -3.16 -26.16 5.63
C SER A 12 -1.83 -26.73 6.08
N THR A 13 -1.43 -27.87 5.50
CA THR A 13 -0.10 -28.43 5.69
C THR A 13 0.92 -27.36 5.34
N VAL A 14 1.61 -26.84 6.35
CA VAL A 14 2.65 -25.81 6.21
C VAL A 14 3.75 -26.40 5.33
N LYS A 15 3.97 -25.83 4.13
CA LYS A 15 4.88 -26.42 3.13
C LYS A 15 6.33 -25.96 3.29
N SER A 16 6.58 -24.83 3.97
CA SER A 16 7.92 -24.30 4.24
C SER A 16 7.99 -23.64 5.62
N LYS A 17 9.16 -23.72 6.28
CA LYS A 17 9.46 -23.00 7.53
C LYS A 17 9.21 -21.48 7.40
N ASP A 18 9.34 -20.93 6.20
CA ASP A 18 9.19 -19.49 5.93
C ASP A 18 7.74 -18.98 6.03
N GLU A 19 6.78 -19.90 6.02
CA GLU A 19 5.35 -19.59 6.16
C GLU A 19 4.93 -19.44 7.62
N LEU A 20 5.76 -19.92 8.56
CA LEU A 20 5.47 -19.83 9.99
C LEU A 20 5.66 -18.40 10.51
N PRO A 21 4.77 -17.93 11.39
CA PRO A 21 4.88 -16.61 11.99
C PRO A 21 6.06 -16.56 12.96
N ASN A 22 6.92 -15.55 12.77
CA ASN A 22 8.05 -15.26 13.65
C ASN A 22 7.70 -14.33 14.83
N SER A 23 6.44 -13.91 14.95
CA SER A 23 6.01 -13.01 16.02
C SER A 23 4.76 -13.52 16.72
N ILE A 24 4.66 -13.21 18.01
CA ILE A 24 3.50 -13.50 18.86
C ILE A 24 2.92 -12.21 19.41
N ILE A 25 1.63 -12.23 19.72
CA ILE A 25 0.92 -11.17 20.44
C ILE A 25 0.53 -11.74 21.79
N VAL A 26 1.13 -11.21 22.85
CA VAL A 26 0.77 -11.49 24.23
C VAL A 26 -0.33 -10.52 24.63
N THR A 27 -1.39 -11.06 25.22
CA THR A 27 -2.59 -10.33 25.63
C THR A 27 -2.84 -10.52 27.13
N GLN A 28 -3.71 -9.68 27.69
CA GLN A 28 -4.00 -9.66 29.13
C GLN A 28 -2.76 -9.31 29.97
N VAL A 29 -1.85 -8.51 29.40
CA VAL A 29 -0.65 -8.04 30.10
C VAL A 29 -1.08 -7.00 31.16
N PRO A 30 -0.62 -7.13 32.42
CA PRO A 30 -0.98 -6.18 33.47
C PRO A 30 -0.49 -4.77 33.17
N GLU A 31 -1.22 -3.77 33.65
CA GLU A 31 -0.93 -2.35 33.40
C GLU A 31 0.40 -1.89 34.01
N GLU A 32 0.84 -2.58 35.06
CA GLU A 32 2.12 -2.38 35.74
C GLU A 32 3.31 -2.54 34.80
N VAL A 33 3.24 -3.49 33.85
CA VAL A 33 4.29 -3.73 32.83
C VAL A 33 4.46 -2.53 31.90
N PHE A 34 3.41 -1.72 31.72
CA PHE A 34 3.47 -0.52 30.88
C PHE A 34 3.85 0.74 31.63
N THR A 35 3.76 0.73 32.97
CA THR A 35 3.94 1.92 33.80
C THR A 35 5.26 1.88 34.57
N ASN A 36 5.62 0.73 35.13
CA ASN A 36 6.81 0.57 35.94
C ASN A 36 7.94 -0.13 35.12
N PRO A 37 9.14 0.49 35.03
CA PRO A 37 10.27 -0.06 34.28
C PRO A 37 10.77 -1.42 34.80
N GLU A 38 10.65 -1.69 36.10
CA GLU A 38 11.12 -2.95 36.69
C GLU A 38 10.25 -4.14 36.24
N TYR A 39 8.92 -3.99 36.31
CA TYR A 39 7.99 -5.00 35.81
C TYR A 39 8.12 -5.19 34.30
N LYS A 40 8.40 -4.11 33.56
CA LYS A 40 8.70 -4.18 32.13
C LYS A 40 9.95 -5.03 31.87
N GLN A 41 11.01 -4.82 32.64
CA GLN A 41 12.25 -5.56 32.50
C GLN A 41 12.06 -7.05 32.83
N ASN A 42 11.37 -7.36 33.94
CA ASN A 42 11.04 -8.73 34.33
C ASN A 42 10.20 -9.45 33.25
N PHE A 43 9.25 -8.74 32.65
CA PHE A 43 8.47 -9.25 31.53
C PHE A 43 9.34 -9.52 30.30
N CYS A 44 10.21 -8.59 29.91
CA CYS A 44 11.12 -8.79 28.77
C CYS A 44 12.07 -9.97 28.99
N GLN A 45 12.62 -10.12 30.20
CA GLN A 45 13.55 -11.19 30.57
C GLN A 45 12.97 -12.59 30.32
N LEU A 46 11.67 -12.78 30.53
CA LEU A 46 10.98 -14.04 30.24
C LEU A 46 11.15 -14.48 28.78
N PHE A 47 11.21 -13.52 27.86
CA PHE A 47 11.42 -13.78 26.44
C PHE A 47 12.90 -13.77 26.07
N THR A 48 13.72 -12.92 26.70
CA THR A 48 15.17 -12.86 26.47
C THR A 48 15.89 -14.17 26.83
N GLN A 49 15.33 -14.98 27.73
CA GLN A 49 15.83 -16.33 28.03
C GLN A 49 15.74 -17.29 26.84
N ILE A 50 14.84 -17.03 25.90
CA ILE A 50 14.62 -17.86 24.70
C ILE A 50 15.55 -17.41 23.58
N GLU A 51 15.66 -16.09 23.38
CA GLU A 51 16.47 -15.49 22.32
C GLU A 51 16.98 -14.11 22.76
N GLU A 52 18.24 -13.78 22.48
CA GLU A 52 18.85 -12.53 22.92
C GLU A 52 18.36 -11.32 22.11
N ASN A 53 18.10 -11.51 20.81
CA ASN A 53 17.75 -10.43 19.88
C ASN A 53 16.24 -10.41 19.59
N ILE A 54 15.48 -9.80 20.50
CA ILE A 54 14.02 -9.71 20.40
C ILE A 54 13.56 -8.26 20.32
N HIS A 55 12.61 -8.00 19.42
CA HIS A 55 11.94 -6.70 19.35
C HIS A 55 10.56 -6.75 20.03
N PHE A 56 10.24 -5.71 20.81
CA PHE A 56 9.00 -5.62 21.58
C PHE A 56 8.21 -4.36 21.22
N ASP A 57 7.00 -4.54 20.69
CA ASP A 57 6.03 -3.45 20.50
C ASP A 57 5.00 -3.45 21.64
N PHE A 58 5.00 -2.41 22.46
CA PHE A 58 4.07 -2.28 23.58
C PHE A 58 2.84 -1.47 23.18
N PHE A 59 1.66 -2.10 23.26
CA PHE A 59 0.38 -1.46 22.99
C PHE A 59 -0.40 -1.25 24.29
N LYS A 60 -0.06 -0.18 25.02
CA LYS A 60 -0.63 0.13 26.35
C LYS A 60 -2.15 0.13 26.36
N SER A 61 -2.79 0.85 25.43
CA SER A 61 -4.26 0.98 25.37
C SER A 61 -4.98 -0.36 25.17
N PHE A 62 -4.33 -1.33 24.50
CA PHE A 62 -4.91 -2.63 24.24
C PHE A 62 -4.50 -3.69 25.27
N ARG A 63 -3.58 -3.37 26.19
CA ARG A 63 -2.92 -4.33 27.10
C ARG A 63 -2.33 -5.51 26.35
N ARG A 64 -1.65 -5.21 25.23
CA ARG A 64 -1.00 -6.18 24.35
C ARG A 64 0.45 -5.84 24.14
N VAL A 65 1.27 -6.86 23.98
CA VAL A 65 2.67 -6.73 23.59
C VAL A 65 2.92 -7.65 22.41
N ARG A 66 3.43 -7.11 21.32
CA ARG A 66 3.93 -7.92 20.21
C ARG A 66 5.40 -8.20 20.44
N VAL A 67 5.77 -9.47 20.35
CA VAL A 67 7.13 -9.95 20.51
C VAL A 67 7.55 -10.54 19.18
N ILE A 68 8.61 -9.99 18.59
CA ILE A 68 9.12 -10.37 17.28
C ILE A 68 10.47 -11.07 17.48
N PHE A 69 10.53 -12.32 17.04
CA PHE A 69 11.71 -13.18 17.11
C PHE A 69 12.38 -13.27 15.74
N SER A 70 13.65 -13.65 15.72
CA SER A 70 14.37 -13.93 14.48
C SER A 70 13.91 -15.24 13.86
N THR A 71 13.63 -16.26 14.68
CA THR A 71 13.20 -17.58 14.21
C THR A 71 11.75 -17.92 14.58
N PRO A 72 11.01 -18.65 13.72
CA PRO A 72 9.66 -19.12 14.04
C PRO A 72 9.63 -20.19 15.15
N GLU A 73 10.76 -20.87 15.36
CA GLU A 73 10.95 -21.88 16.40
C GLU A 73 10.92 -21.21 17.79
N SER A 74 11.67 -20.11 17.98
CA SER A 74 11.62 -19.28 19.18
C SER A 74 10.21 -18.75 19.46
N ALA A 75 9.51 -18.27 18.43
CA ALA A 75 8.14 -17.77 18.56
C ALA A 75 7.16 -18.86 19.04
N THR A 76 7.33 -20.10 18.56
CA THR A 76 6.53 -21.25 18.97
C THR A 76 6.83 -21.65 20.41
N ALA A 77 8.11 -21.72 20.79
CA ALA A 77 8.53 -22.00 22.16
C ALA A 77 8.00 -20.94 23.14
N ALA A 78 8.15 -19.67 22.80
CA ALA A 78 7.64 -18.55 23.59
C ALA A 78 6.11 -18.62 23.78
N LYS A 79 5.37 -18.97 22.73
CA LYS A 79 3.91 -19.14 22.82
C LYS A 79 3.54 -20.25 23.82
N LEU A 80 4.22 -21.40 23.76
CA LEU A 80 3.97 -22.54 24.65
C LEU A 80 4.25 -22.17 26.11
N ILE A 81 5.37 -21.47 26.37
CA ILE A 81 5.74 -21.01 27.71
C ILE A 81 4.69 -20.04 28.26
N VAL A 82 4.31 -19.02 27.47
CA VAL A 82 3.36 -17.99 27.93
C VAL A 82 1.96 -18.55 28.17
N GLN A 83 1.51 -19.52 27.39
CA GLN A 83 0.16 -20.07 27.49
C GLN A 83 -0.11 -20.80 28.83
N GLY A 84 0.93 -21.23 29.53
CA GLY A 84 0.83 -21.82 30.87
C GLY A 84 1.28 -20.89 32.01
N PHE A 85 1.75 -19.68 31.70
CA PHE A 85 2.38 -18.80 32.69
C PHE A 85 1.40 -17.75 33.24
N SER A 86 1.39 -17.59 34.56
CA SER A 86 0.67 -16.51 35.25
C SER A 86 1.67 -15.46 35.71
N PHE A 87 1.54 -14.24 35.21
CA PHE A 87 2.40 -13.12 35.59
C PHE A 87 1.63 -12.21 36.55
N HIS A 88 2.07 -12.13 37.81
CA HIS A 88 1.46 -11.29 38.86
C HIS A 88 -0.06 -11.52 39.02
N GLY A 89 -0.49 -12.78 39.01
CA GLY A 89 -1.90 -13.16 39.14
C GLY A 89 -2.73 -13.05 37.86
N HIS A 90 -2.15 -12.54 36.77
CA HIS A 90 -2.80 -12.50 35.46
C HIS A 90 -2.33 -13.68 34.59
N GLN A 91 -3.28 -14.48 34.11
CA GLN A 91 -3.00 -15.50 33.10
C GLN A 91 -2.79 -14.82 31.75
N LEU A 92 -1.58 -14.92 31.22
CA LEU A 92 -1.24 -14.36 29.92
C LEU A 92 -1.78 -15.28 28.82
N LYS A 93 -2.21 -14.69 27.71
CA LYS A 93 -2.59 -15.44 26.51
C LYS A 93 -1.76 -14.99 25.33
N ALA A 94 -1.16 -15.94 24.61
CA ALA A 94 -0.34 -15.68 23.44
C ALA A 94 -1.00 -16.18 22.16
N PHE A 95 -1.00 -15.33 21.14
CA PHE A 95 -1.49 -15.65 19.79
C PHE A 95 -0.35 -15.47 18.80
N PHE A 96 -0.34 -16.22 17.70
CA PHE A 96 0.59 -15.92 16.62
C PHE A 96 0.15 -14.65 15.91
N ALA A 97 1.10 -13.73 15.69
CA ALA A 97 0.84 -12.56 14.89
C ALA A 97 0.77 -12.97 13.42
N GLN A 98 -0.33 -12.65 12.76
CA GLN A 98 -0.45 -12.89 11.33
C GLN A 98 0.57 -12.00 10.60
N ARG A 99 1.41 -12.62 9.76
CA ARG A 99 2.30 -11.88 8.87
C ARG A 99 1.42 -11.10 7.89
N VAL A 100 1.39 -9.78 8.00
CA VAL A 100 0.74 -8.92 6.99
C VAL A 100 1.64 -8.92 5.77
N VAL A 101 1.56 -9.98 4.98
CA VAL A 101 2.03 -9.93 3.60
C VAL A 101 0.94 -9.17 2.87
N LEU A 102 1.17 -7.89 2.57
CA LEU A 102 0.41 -7.24 1.49
C LEU A 102 0.68 -8.10 0.27
N ARG A 103 -0.29 -8.98 -0.06
CA ARG A 103 -0.16 -9.89 -1.17
C ARG A 103 0.11 -9.03 -2.39
N ARG A 104 1.30 -9.19 -2.98
CA ARG A 104 1.46 -9.03 -4.43
C ARG A 104 0.66 -10.16 -5.03
N SER A 105 -0.66 -10.03 -5.05
CA SER A 105 -1.53 -11.01 -5.65
C SER A 105 -1.12 -11.11 -7.11
N SER A 106 -0.47 -12.21 -7.45
CA SER A 106 -0.28 -12.68 -8.83
C SER A 106 -1.62 -12.91 -9.55
N SER A 107 -2.74 -12.69 -8.87
CA SER A 107 -4.11 -12.82 -9.35
C SER A 107 -4.99 -11.59 -9.09
N SER A 108 -4.45 -10.37 -9.03
CA SER A 108 -5.31 -9.18 -8.80
C SER A 108 -5.24 -8.15 -9.92
N SER A 109 -6.44 -7.71 -10.29
CA SER A 109 -6.87 -6.47 -10.93
C SER A 109 -6.31 -5.16 -10.34
N LEU A 110 -5.17 -5.18 -9.65
CA LEU A 110 -4.50 -4.01 -9.10
C LEU A 110 -3.39 -3.57 -10.07
N LEU A 111 -3.24 -2.26 -10.23
CA LEU A 111 -2.15 -1.70 -11.04
C LEU A 111 -0.80 -2.13 -10.47
N SER A 112 0.11 -2.52 -11.37
CA SER A 112 1.51 -2.77 -11.01
C SER A 112 2.15 -1.49 -10.47
N PRO A 113 3.07 -1.58 -9.50
CA PRO A 113 3.88 -0.42 -9.13
C PRO A 113 4.59 0.13 -10.38
N PRO A 114 4.77 1.46 -10.49
CA PRO A 114 5.44 2.06 -11.64
C PRO A 114 6.86 1.51 -11.80
N PRO A 115 7.38 1.39 -13.03
CA PRO A 115 8.78 1.04 -13.27
C PRO A 115 9.71 1.95 -12.47
N LEU A 116 10.78 1.39 -11.89
CA LEU A 116 11.72 2.11 -11.02
C LEU A 116 12.25 3.40 -11.67
N GLU A 117 12.48 3.36 -12.99
CA GLU A 117 12.94 4.50 -13.80
C GLU A 117 11.97 5.68 -13.84
N LYS A 118 10.69 5.46 -13.52
CA LYS A 118 9.63 6.48 -13.48
C LYS A 118 9.27 6.90 -12.05
N GLN A 119 9.92 6.34 -11.03
CA GLN A 119 9.69 6.68 -9.62
C GLN A 119 10.41 7.95 -9.15
N PHE A 120 11.31 8.52 -9.97
CA PHE A 120 12.05 9.76 -9.63
C PHE A 120 11.18 11.02 -9.54
N LEU A 121 9.94 10.98 -10.05
CA LEU A 121 9.04 12.13 -10.11
C LEU A 121 7.97 12.13 -9.00
N ILE A 122 8.03 11.19 -8.05
CA ILE A 122 7.10 11.09 -6.93
C ILE A 122 7.84 11.32 -5.60
N SER A 123 7.36 12.28 -4.83
CA SER A 123 7.89 12.66 -3.51
C SER A 123 7.62 11.61 -2.42
N PRO A 124 8.39 11.55 -1.32
CA PRO A 124 9.79 11.15 -1.23
C PRO A 124 10.00 9.86 -0.38
N PRO A 125 11.15 9.15 -0.56
CA PRO A 125 12.30 9.56 -1.34
C PRO A 125 12.40 8.83 -2.68
N CYS A 126 12.64 9.60 -3.75
CA CYS A 126 13.39 9.19 -4.94
C CYS A 126 13.94 10.47 -5.61
N SER A 127 15.13 10.91 -5.19
CA SER A 127 15.87 11.92 -5.94
C SER A 127 16.35 11.32 -7.27
N PRO A 128 16.34 12.09 -8.37
CA PRO A 128 16.94 11.63 -9.62
C PRO A 128 18.44 11.35 -9.43
N PRO A 129 19.01 10.33 -10.10
CA PRO A 129 20.43 10.00 -9.99
C PRO A 129 21.31 11.10 -10.58
N LEU A 130 22.59 11.12 -10.18
CA LEU A 130 23.59 12.04 -10.72
C LEU A 130 23.68 11.88 -12.25
N GLY A 131 23.45 12.97 -13.00
CA GLY A 131 23.46 12.97 -14.46
C GLY A 131 22.08 12.79 -15.12
N TRP A 132 21.01 12.59 -14.36
CA TRP A 132 19.65 12.62 -14.91
C TRP A 132 19.33 14.04 -15.40
N SER A 133 18.91 14.14 -16.65
CA SER A 133 18.34 15.35 -17.23
C SER A 133 16.95 15.02 -17.75
N GLN A 134 16.01 15.95 -17.60
CA GLN A 134 14.70 15.80 -18.22
C GLN A 134 14.91 15.66 -19.73
N THR A 135 14.49 14.53 -20.30
CA THR A 135 14.49 14.37 -21.76
C THR A 135 13.60 15.46 -22.33
N GLN A 136 14.12 16.19 -23.32
CA GLN A 136 13.34 17.16 -24.05
C GLN A 136 12.22 16.40 -24.77
N GLU A 137 10.99 16.52 -24.28
CA GLU A 137 9.83 16.02 -24.99
C GLU A 137 9.82 16.67 -26.38
N MET A 138 9.56 15.87 -27.41
CA MET A 138 9.43 16.43 -28.75
C MET A 138 8.30 17.46 -28.73
N PRO A 139 8.46 18.61 -29.41
CA PRO A 139 7.32 19.50 -29.61
C PRO A 139 6.16 18.67 -30.20
N PRO A 140 4.90 18.98 -29.83
CA PRO A 140 3.76 18.31 -30.43
C PRO A 140 3.94 18.33 -31.95
N VAL A 141 3.72 17.20 -32.61
CA VAL A 141 3.92 17.09 -34.06
C VAL A 141 2.89 18.00 -34.74
N ILE A 142 3.29 19.24 -35.01
CA ILE A 142 2.44 20.32 -35.56
C ILE A 142 1.89 19.93 -36.94
N CYS A 143 2.54 18.98 -37.63
CA CYS A 143 2.14 18.48 -38.95
C CYS A 143 1.98 16.94 -38.96
N ASN A 144 1.23 16.37 -38.02
CA ASN A 144 0.85 14.96 -38.14
C ASN A 144 -0.14 14.82 -39.30
N PHE A 145 0.26 14.16 -40.39
CA PHE A 145 -0.57 13.99 -41.59
C PHE A 145 -1.91 13.33 -41.29
N ASP A 146 -1.94 12.36 -40.36
CA ASP A 146 -3.17 11.70 -39.92
C ASP A 146 -4.08 12.68 -39.15
N LEU A 147 -3.50 13.53 -38.29
CA LEU A 147 -4.24 14.59 -37.61
C LEU A 147 -4.81 15.61 -38.62
N MET A 148 -4.01 16.04 -39.59
CA MET A 148 -4.43 17.00 -40.61
C MET A 148 -5.52 16.42 -41.53
N ALA A 149 -5.37 15.16 -41.95
CA ALA A 149 -6.37 14.47 -42.76
C ALA A 149 -7.69 14.28 -41.99
N ARG A 150 -7.62 13.90 -40.71
CA ARG A 150 -8.81 13.80 -39.85
C ARG A 150 -9.44 15.17 -39.62
N LEU A 151 -8.63 16.20 -39.37
CA LEU A 151 -9.11 17.57 -39.21
C LEU A 151 -9.82 18.07 -40.47
N ALA A 152 -9.27 17.78 -41.65
CA ALA A 152 -9.88 18.11 -42.93
C ALA A 152 -11.15 17.29 -43.24
N SER A 153 -11.27 16.08 -42.69
CA SER A 153 -12.47 15.24 -42.84
C SER A 153 -13.65 15.66 -41.96
N PHE A 154 -13.45 16.52 -40.96
CA PHE A 154 -14.57 17.07 -40.19
C PHE A 154 -15.40 18.00 -41.09
N ALA A 155 -16.56 17.54 -41.51
CA ALA A 155 -17.62 18.42 -41.99
C ALA A 155 -18.24 19.13 -40.77
N ILE A 156 -18.50 20.43 -40.89
CA ILE A 156 -18.91 21.33 -39.80
C ILE A 156 -20.21 20.89 -39.10
N ASP A 157 -21.04 20.09 -39.76
CA ASP A 157 -22.35 19.64 -39.25
C ASP A 157 -22.38 18.20 -38.72
N ASP A 158 -21.29 17.43 -38.84
CA ASP A 158 -21.31 16.01 -38.51
C ASP A 158 -20.79 15.72 -37.09
N LYS A 159 -21.58 14.93 -36.35
CA LYS A 159 -21.13 14.30 -35.09
C LYS A 159 -20.04 13.30 -35.44
N TYR A 160 -18.86 13.47 -34.89
CA TYR A 160 -17.71 12.65 -35.27
C TYR A 160 -17.23 11.79 -34.11
N GLU A 161 -17.22 10.48 -34.33
CA GLU A 161 -16.76 9.51 -33.35
C GLU A 161 -15.24 9.34 -33.48
N VAL A 162 -14.51 9.81 -32.46
CA VAL A 162 -13.05 9.76 -32.40
C VAL A 162 -12.55 8.38 -31.97
N HIS A 163 -13.33 7.73 -31.09
CA HIS A 163 -13.02 6.41 -30.57
C HIS A 163 -14.30 5.59 -30.49
N ASN A 164 -14.32 4.48 -31.23
CA ASN A 164 -15.38 3.50 -31.12
C ASN A 164 -15.17 2.78 -29.78
N GLY A 165 -16.12 2.95 -28.86
CA GLY A 165 -16.08 2.27 -27.57
C GLY A 165 -16.08 0.76 -27.73
N ASP A 166 -15.52 0.07 -26.74
CA ASP A 166 -15.51 -1.39 -26.61
C ASP A 166 -15.98 -1.77 -25.20
N ASP A 167 -16.14 -3.06 -24.89
CA ASP A 167 -16.65 -3.58 -23.60
C ASP A 167 -15.88 -3.04 -22.37
N GLY A 168 -14.63 -2.57 -22.56
CA GLY A 168 -13.80 -1.98 -21.53
C GLY A 168 -13.52 -0.47 -21.65
N THR A 169 -13.95 0.21 -22.72
CA THR A 169 -13.65 1.65 -22.92
C THR A 169 -14.84 2.41 -23.51
N PRO A 170 -15.21 3.59 -22.96
CA PRO A 170 -16.32 4.36 -23.48
C PRO A 170 -16.00 4.96 -24.85
N ALA A 171 -17.02 5.12 -25.69
CA ALA A 171 -16.89 5.82 -26.95
C ALA A 171 -16.62 7.32 -26.73
N ILE A 172 -15.82 7.93 -27.60
CA ILE A 172 -15.51 9.37 -27.56
C ILE A 172 -16.09 10.01 -28.81
N ILE A 173 -17.05 10.91 -28.62
CA ILE A 173 -17.77 11.59 -29.70
C ILE A 173 -17.56 13.10 -29.56
N ILE A 174 -17.18 13.75 -30.66
CA ILE A 174 -17.11 15.21 -30.76
C ILE A 174 -18.40 15.72 -31.36
N HIS A 175 -19.01 16.69 -30.68
CA HIS A 175 -20.12 17.47 -31.22
C HIS A 175 -19.61 18.84 -31.65
N PRO A 176 -19.92 19.30 -32.87
CA PRO A 176 -19.66 20.68 -33.25
C PRO A 176 -20.42 21.60 -32.28
N CYS A 177 -19.71 22.59 -31.74
CA CYS A 177 -20.31 23.59 -30.88
C CYS A 177 -21.11 24.56 -31.77
N GLU A 178 -22.42 24.66 -31.57
CA GLU A 178 -23.22 25.71 -32.18
C GLU A 178 -22.77 27.06 -31.59
N THR A 179 -21.85 27.77 -32.25
CA THR A 179 -21.56 29.15 -31.87
C THR A 179 -22.81 29.98 -32.12
N PRO A 180 -23.41 30.63 -31.10
CA PRO A 180 -24.33 31.73 -31.37
C PRO A 180 -23.53 32.77 -32.15
N LEU A 181 -24.09 33.23 -33.27
CA LEU A 181 -23.48 34.26 -34.15
C LEU A 181 -23.13 35.58 -33.43
N ASP A 182 -23.49 35.72 -32.14
CA ASP A 182 -23.30 36.93 -31.32
C ASP A 182 -22.30 36.77 -30.14
N ALA A 183 -21.47 35.72 -30.10
CA ALA A 183 -20.46 35.62 -29.05
C ALA A 183 -19.27 36.57 -29.32
N PRO A 184 -18.96 37.55 -28.44
CA PRO A 184 -17.84 38.45 -28.65
C PRO A 184 -16.52 37.66 -28.67
N SER A 185 -15.72 37.88 -29.71
CA SER A 185 -14.48 37.15 -30.07
C SER A 185 -13.31 37.30 -29.08
N SER A 186 -13.57 37.65 -27.82
CA SER A 186 -12.54 37.86 -26.80
C SER A 186 -13.05 37.44 -25.43
N ILE A 187 -13.10 36.13 -25.17
CA ILE A 187 -12.97 35.67 -23.79
C ILE A 187 -11.48 35.81 -23.46
N GLU A 188 -11.07 37.01 -23.05
CA GLU A 188 -9.74 37.24 -22.49
C GLU A 188 -9.65 36.43 -21.19
N MET A 189 -9.06 35.24 -21.28
CA MET A 189 -8.78 34.44 -20.08
C MET A 189 -7.80 35.25 -19.21
N PRO A 190 -8.13 35.52 -17.93
CA PRO A 190 -7.25 36.29 -17.06
C PRO A 190 -5.93 35.55 -16.89
N ARG A 191 -4.86 36.11 -17.48
CA ARG A 191 -3.50 35.57 -17.33
C ARG A 191 -2.99 35.90 -15.93
N THR A 192 -2.70 34.88 -15.14
CA THR A 192 -2.03 35.06 -13.85
C THR A 192 -0.57 35.44 -14.08
N PRO A 193 -0.05 36.51 -13.46
CA PRO A 193 1.35 36.92 -13.64
C PRO A 193 2.30 35.83 -13.13
N ARG A 194 3.41 35.64 -13.85
CA ARG A 194 4.47 34.70 -13.46
C ARG A 194 5.10 35.18 -12.13
N PRO A 195 5.29 34.31 -11.12
CA PRO A 195 5.99 34.70 -9.90
C PRO A 195 7.44 35.10 -10.22
N SER A 196 7.92 36.14 -9.55
CA SER A 196 9.27 36.68 -9.71
C SER A 196 10.32 35.64 -9.31
N SER A 197 11.32 35.43 -10.17
CA SER A 197 12.46 34.57 -9.86
C SER A 197 13.24 35.17 -8.68
N PRO A 198 13.68 34.35 -7.70
CA PRO A 198 14.52 34.85 -6.63
C PRO A 198 15.82 35.44 -7.21
N ALA A 199 16.17 36.63 -6.75
CA ALA A 199 17.46 37.25 -7.02
C ALA A 199 18.54 36.47 -6.26
N TYR A 200 19.56 36.02 -6.98
CA TYR A 200 20.79 35.48 -6.40
C TYR A 200 21.66 36.60 -5.85
#